data_AF-A0A482VUK3-F1
#
_entry.id   AF-A0A482VUK3-F1
#
_cell.length_a   1.000
_cell.length_b   1.000
_cell.length_c   1.000
_cell.angle_alpha   90.00
_cell.angle_beta   90.00
_cell.angle_gamma   90.00
#
_symmetry.space_group_name_H-M   'P 1'
#
loop_
_entity.id
_entity.type
_entity.pdbx_description
1 polymer ?
#
loop_
_entity_poly.entity_id
_entity_poly.type
_entity_poly.pdbx_seq_one_letter_code
_entity_poly.pdbx_strand_id
1 'polypeptide(L)'
;MKLGGVIHLNKSGICVMCGALLVLLIYMLTNKSNSETHSTQKINLKHLLKVAIKAAENGGNEVVVNKDNLKIKSKGLTKEGMEDSVTTADYLSHCSIMGTLKHAYPTLNVISEEAKAECNKNQEIDFSETTVFVPENVDDQWEDLKDITVWIDPLDATHEYTEKLYDNVTTMVCVAVKGQPIIGVIHKPFMKDNSPTFWAWNNKAKSSNLKSMKHESDKLKIIISRSHKGEIQKVLGQKMKTYDLVIAAGAGYKALEVATGKVDAYLHITAIKKWDICAGNAIINAMGAQSIKTKAIPKFSNLVSRSFSDKYLFYTNVGLSVTLSGVGDILVQNYEILTHELEGWNKIRTRNMSICGMTIGIFCHHWYNYLDRRLPGYAIKTVAKKIIIDQIVCSPICIATLFLTSEILEQKSKKEMLLEVKQKAWMLYVAEWVIWPPAQFINFYFLPTRFRVLYDNTISLGYDVYTSY
;
A
#
# COMPACT_ATOMS: atom_id res chain seq x y z
N MET A 1 -10.89 -34.20 25.56
CA MET A 1 -10.80 -34.58 24.13
C MET A 1 -10.76 -36.10 24.00
N LYS A 2 -11.78 -36.70 23.38
CA LYS A 2 -11.68 -38.07 22.83
C LYS A 2 -10.82 -37.93 21.56
N LEU A 3 -9.65 -38.55 21.52
CA LEU A 3 -8.70 -38.52 20.38
C LEU A 3 -8.49 -39.96 19.91
N GLY A 4 -9.59 -40.69 19.72
CA GLY A 4 -9.59 -42.12 19.45
C GLY A 4 -9.95 -42.48 18.01
N GLY A 5 -10.26 -41.51 17.15
CA GLY A 5 -10.67 -41.72 15.78
C GLY A 5 -9.52 -41.82 14.78
N VAL A 6 -9.68 -42.69 13.78
CA VAL A 6 -8.88 -42.67 12.55
C VAL A 6 -9.10 -41.33 11.86
N ILE A 7 -8.01 -40.64 11.50
CA ILE A 7 -8.03 -39.31 10.87
C ILE A 7 -8.79 -39.38 9.53
N HIS A 8 -10.01 -38.84 9.48
CA HIS A 8 -10.80 -38.71 8.26
C HIS A 8 -10.81 -37.25 7.77
N LEU A 9 -10.37 -37.03 6.53
CA LEU A 9 -10.29 -35.70 5.90
C LEU A 9 -11.69 -35.08 5.71
N ASN A 10 -12.03 -34.05 6.49
CA ASN A 10 -13.26 -33.28 6.31
C ASN A 10 -13.08 -32.19 5.24
N LYS A 11 -13.87 -32.28 4.16
CA LYS A 11 -13.83 -31.35 3.01
C LYS A 11 -14.08 -29.88 3.41
N SER A 12 -14.85 -29.63 4.47
CA SER A 12 -15.21 -28.29 4.92
C SER A 12 -14.03 -27.54 5.55
N GLY A 13 -13.20 -28.23 6.34
CA GLY A 13 -11.99 -27.66 6.94
C GLY A 13 -10.93 -27.32 5.89
N ILE A 14 -10.80 -28.18 4.86
CA ILE A 14 -9.94 -27.94 3.69
C ILE A 14 -10.40 -26.68 2.94
N CYS A 15 -11.70 -26.50 2.74
CA CYS A 15 -12.23 -25.29 2.09
C CYS A 15 -11.91 -24.00 2.85
N VAL A 16 -12.00 -23.99 4.18
CA VAL A 16 -11.68 -22.81 5.01
C VAL A 16 -10.18 -22.50 4.96
N MET A 17 -9.33 -23.52 5.07
CA MET A 17 -7.87 -23.41 4.93
C MET A 17 -7.47 -22.89 3.54
N CYS A 18 -8.05 -23.46 2.48
CA CYS A 18 -7.80 -23.03 1.10
C CYS A 18 -8.28 -21.60 0.85
N GLY A 19 -9.43 -21.21 1.39
CA GLY A 19 -9.95 -19.83 1.28
C GLY A 19 -9.04 -18.81 1.97
N ALA A 20 -8.56 -19.10 3.18
CA ALA A 20 -7.62 -18.24 3.89
C ALA A 20 -6.27 -18.13 3.17
N LEU A 21 -5.74 -19.25 2.64
CA LEU A 21 -4.52 -19.26 1.84
C LEU A 21 -4.67 -18.48 0.52
N LEU A 22 -5.84 -18.54 -0.13
CA LEU A 22 -6.11 -17.81 -1.38
C LEU A 22 -6.15 -16.30 -1.16
N VAL A 23 -6.81 -15.84 -0.09
CA VAL A 23 -6.83 -14.41 0.28
C VAL A 23 -5.42 -13.91 0.60
N LEU A 24 -4.63 -14.72 1.30
CA LEU A 24 -3.23 -14.40 1.60
C LEU A 24 -2.40 -14.35 0.31
N LEU A 25 -2.57 -15.31 -0.61
CA LEU A 25 -1.87 -15.36 -1.89
C LEU A 25 -2.17 -14.12 -2.75
N ILE A 26 -3.44 -13.68 -2.80
CA ILE A 26 -3.87 -12.47 -3.53
C ILE A 26 -3.23 -11.22 -2.92
N TYR A 27 -3.15 -11.13 -1.59
CA TYR A 27 -2.46 -10.05 -0.89
C TYR A 27 -0.94 -10.05 -1.14
N MET A 28 -0.33 -11.23 -1.28
CA MET A 28 1.10 -11.38 -1.55
C MET A 28 1.48 -11.05 -3.00
N LEU A 29 0.66 -11.46 -3.97
CA LEU A 29 0.86 -11.14 -5.38
C LEU A 29 0.74 -9.64 -5.67
N THR A 30 -0.02 -8.92 -4.86
CA THR A 30 -0.21 -7.47 -5.00
C THR A 30 0.91 -6.63 -4.38
N ASN A 31 1.85 -7.21 -3.62
CA ASN A 31 2.82 -6.44 -2.81
C ASN A 31 4.31 -6.83 -3.00
N LYS A 32 4.66 -7.50 -4.10
CA LYS A 32 6.04 -7.94 -4.36
C LYS A 32 6.89 -6.79 -4.93
N SER A 33 7.66 -6.11 -4.06
CA SER A 33 8.81 -5.29 -4.45
C SER A 33 10.08 -6.14 -4.37
N ASN A 34 10.75 -6.35 -5.50
CA ASN A 34 12.01 -7.07 -5.58
C ASN A 34 13.13 -6.30 -4.88
N SER A 35 13.96 -6.98 -4.07
CA SER A 35 15.22 -6.44 -3.58
C SER A 35 16.36 -6.94 -4.47
N GLU A 36 16.91 -6.06 -5.30
CA GLU A 36 18.20 -6.27 -5.93
C GLU A 36 19.26 -5.38 -5.28
N THR A 37 20.43 -5.95 -5.08
CA THR A 37 21.66 -5.28 -4.65
C THR A 37 22.07 -4.22 -5.67
N HIS A 38 21.91 -2.94 -5.35
CA HIS A 38 22.29 -1.83 -6.25
C HIS A 38 23.58 -1.13 -5.83
N SER A 39 24.38 -0.78 -6.83
CA SER A 39 25.54 0.09 -6.75
C SER A 39 25.15 1.50 -6.27
N THR A 40 26.07 2.15 -5.57
CA THR A 40 25.93 3.46 -4.93
C THR A 40 26.11 4.62 -5.92
N GLN A 41 25.33 4.64 -7.02
CA GLN A 41 25.32 5.80 -7.90
C GLN A 41 24.46 6.91 -7.26
N LYS A 42 25.05 8.09 -7.01
CA LYS A 42 24.34 9.25 -6.47
C LYS A 42 23.98 10.24 -7.57
N ILE A 43 22.84 10.91 -7.43
CA ILE A 43 22.34 11.94 -8.34
C ILE A 43 22.20 13.27 -7.61
N ASN A 44 22.66 14.35 -8.24
CA ASN A 44 22.44 15.71 -7.79
C ASN A 44 21.01 16.17 -8.11
N LEU A 45 20.22 16.45 -7.08
CA LEU A 45 18.82 16.87 -7.20
C LEU A 45 18.64 18.28 -7.78
N LYS A 46 19.60 19.20 -7.57
CA LYS A 46 19.56 20.55 -8.17
C LYS A 46 19.71 20.47 -9.68
N HIS A 47 20.64 19.65 -10.17
CA HIS A 47 20.78 19.39 -11.60
C HIS A 47 19.56 18.65 -12.16
N LEU A 48 19.07 17.62 -11.45
CA LEU A 48 17.86 16.90 -11.87
C LEU A 48 16.61 17.80 -11.94
N LEU A 49 16.47 18.81 -11.06
CA LEU A 49 15.43 19.82 -11.16
C LEU A 49 15.55 20.63 -12.47
N LYS A 50 16.75 21.09 -12.84
CA LYS A 50 16.97 21.80 -14.12
C LYS A 50 16.58 20.94 -15.32
N VAL A 51 17.00 19.67 -15.31
CA VAL A 51 16.64 18.70 -16.35
C VAL A 51 15.13 18.46 -16.38
N ALA A 52 14.47 18.32 -15.23
CA ALA A 52 13.02 18.12 -15.14
C ALA A 52 12.22 19.32 -15.68
N ILE A 53 12.69 20.55 -15.41
CA ILE A 53 12.14 21.78 -15.99
C ILE A 53 12.25 21.75 -17.51
N LYS A 54 13.46 21.52 -18.04
CA LYS A 54 13.69 21.45 -19.49
C LYS A 54 12.84 20.35 -20.13
N ALA A 55 12.74 19.19 -19.49
CA ALA A 55 11.96 18.08 -19.99
C ALA A 55 10.47 18.45 -20.11
N ALA A 56 9.88 19.07 -19.09
CA ALA A 56 8.49 19.52 -19.12
C ALA A 56 8.25 20.57 -20.23
N GLU A 57 9.16 21.51 -20.42
CA GLU A 57 9.12 22.53 -21.48
C GLU A 57 9.22 21.92 -22.87
N ASN A 58 10.18 21.03 -23.08
CA ASN A 58 10.36 20.32 -24.35
C ASN A 58 9.12 19.47 -24.70
N GLY A 59 8.52 18.79 -23.70
CA GLY A 59 7.24 18.11 -23.87
C GLY A 59 6.11 19.06 -24.23
N GLY A 60 6.02 20.21 -23.53
CA GLY A 60 5.03 21.25 -23.80
C GLY A 60 5.11 21.80 -25.23
N ASN A 61 6.33 22.01 -25.73
CA ASN A 61 6.56 22.46 -27.11
C ASN A 61 5.99 21.47 -28.13
N GLU A 62 6.20 20.16 -27.93
CA GLU A 62 5.60 19.12 -28.78
C GLU A 62 4.07 19.17 -28.75
N VAL A 63 3.48 19.42 -27.58
CA VAL A 63 2.02 19.60 -27.44
C VAL A 63 1.53 20.82 -28.22
N VAL A 64 2.25 21.95 -28.18
CA VAL A 64 1.88 23.16 -28.94
C VAL A 64 1.99 22.94 -30.44
N VAL A 65 3.10 22.36 -30.90
CA VAL A 65 3.38 22.13 -32.33
C VAL A 65 2.36 21.19 -32.96
N ASN A 66 1.87 20.20 -32.20
CA ASN A 66 0.98 19.16 -32.71
C ASN A 66 -0.51 19.40 -32.41
N LYS A 67 -0.90 20.60 -31.96
CA LYS A 67 -2.30 20.96 -31.63
C LYS A 67 -3.30 20.77 -32.78
N ASP A 68 -2.84 20.88 -34.02
CA ASP A 68 -3.68 20.78 -35.22
C ASP A 68 -3.63 19.36 -35.85
N ASN A 69 -2.75 18.47 -35.36
CA ASN A 69 -2.56 17.10 -35.87
C ASN A 69 -2.83 16.06 -34.77
N LEU A 70 -4.08 16.02 -34.31
CA LEU A 70 -4.43 15.26 -33.10
C LEU A 70 -4.29 13.73 -33.28
N LYS A 71 -4.75 13.17 -34.41
CA LYS A 71 -4.86 11.70 -34.64
C LYS A 71 -5.28 10.95 -33.36
N ILE A 72 -6.51 11.21 -32.92
CA ILE A 72 -7.07 10.71 -31.67
C ILE A 72 -7.22 9.19 -31.76
N LYS A 73 -6.79 8.49 -30.71
CA LYS A 73 -6.98 7.05 -30.50
C LYS A 73 -7.58 6.82 -29.12
N SER A 74 -8.21 5.67 -28.94
CA SER A 74 -8.72 5.20 -27.66
C SER A 74 -7.79 4.15 -27.06
N LYS A 75 -7.42 4.32 -25.79
CA LYS A 75 -6.75 3.29 -24.96
C LYS A 75 -7.74 2.32 -24.32
N GLY A 76 -9.04 2.53 -24.51
CA GLY A 76 -10.13 1.78 -23.88
C GLY A 76 -11.02 2.69 -23.04
N LEU A 77 -11.64 2.11 -22.01
CA LEU A 77 -12.48 2.85 -21.06
C LEU A 77 -11.74 3.03 -19.73
N THR A 78 -11.91 4.19 -19.12
CA THR A 78 -11.53 4.43 -17.72
C THR A 78 -12.36 3.54 -16.79
N LYS A 79 -12.00 3.46 -15.50
CA LYS A 79 -12.78 2.68 -14.51
C LYS A 79 -14.20 3.21 -14.36
N GLU A 80 -14.39 4.46 -14.73
CA GLU A 80 -15.61 5.23 -14.70
C GLU A 80 -16.42 5.11 -16.00
N GLY A 81 -15.93 4.36 -16.99
CA GLY A 81 -16.63 4.09 -18.25
C GLY A 81 -16.54 5.20 -19.29
N MET A 82 -15.63 6.17 -19.12
CA MET A 82 -15.36 7.20 -20.13
C MET A 82 -14.26 6.75 -21.09
N GLU A 83 -14.28 7.23 -22.33
CA GLU A 83 -13.23 6.95 -23.31
C GLU A 83 -11.89 7.56 -22.89
N ASP A 84 -10.87 6.72 -22.77
CA ASP A 84 -9.49 7.09 -22.43
C ASP A 84 -8.75 7.48 -23.71
N SER A 85 -8.78 8.76 -24.04
CA SER A 85 -8.24 9.30 -25.29
C SER A 85 -6.73 9.53 -25.23
N VAL A 86 -6.05 9.31 -26.36
CA VAL A 86 -4.63 9.62 -26.56
C VAL A 86 -4.42 10.20 -27.95
N THR A 87 -3.52 11.17 -28.08
CA THR A 87 -3.21 11.86 -29.33
C THR A 87 -1.75 11.66 -29.74
N THR A 88 -1.40 12.12 -30.93
CA THR A 88 0.01 12.15 -31.37
C THR A 88 0.85 13.06 -30.47
N ALA A 89 0.25 14.11 -29.90
CA ALA A 89 0.94 15.03 -29.00
C ALA A 89 1.35 14.36 -27.69
N ASP A 90 0.53 13.46 -27.13
CA ASP A 90 0.87 12.70 -25.92
C ASP A 90 2.13 11.87 -26.14
N TYR A 91 2.21 11.16 -27.28
CA TYR A 91 3.37 10.33 -27.62
C TYR A 91 4.63 11.13 -27.93
N LEU A 92 4.53 12.23 -28.69
CA LEU A 92 5.68 13.07 -29.00
C LEU A 92 6.21 13.79 -27.75
N SER A 93 5.30 14.29 -26.91
CA SER A 93 5.65 14.88 -25.61
C SER A 93 6.31 13.85 -24.69
N HIS A 94 5.77 12.61 -24.63
CA HIS A 94 6.39 11.50 -23.90
C HIS A 94 7.83 11.26 -24.34
N CYS A 95 8.05 11.14 -25.65
CA CYS A 95 9.38 10.86 -26.20
C CYS A 95 10.36 12.00 -25.95
N SER A 96 9.90 13.25 -26.06
CA SER A 96 10.69 14.44 -25.77
C SER A 96 11.11 14.52 -24.29
N ILE A 97 10.16 14.32 -23.36
CA ILE A 97 10.43 14.30 -21.91
C ILE A 97 11.36 13.13 -21.55
N MET A 98 11.06 11.92 -22.03
CA MET A 98 11.85 10.72 -21.76
C MET A 98 13.26 10.86 -22.30
N GLY A 99 13.41 11.33 -23.55
CA GLY A 99 14.69 11.60 -24.17
C GLY A 99 15.52 12.59 -23.37
N THR A 100 14.94 13.71 -22.96
CA THR A 100 15.61 14.75 -22.15
C THR A 100 16.12 14.18 -20.83
N LEU A 101 15.28 13.44 -20.09
CA LEU A 101 15.66 12.82 -18.82
C LEU A 101 16.73 11.73 -18.99
N LYS A 102 16.58 10.86 -19.99
CA LYS A 102 17.48 9.72 -20.24
C LYS A 102 18.82 10.12 -20.82
N HIS A 103 18.89 11.23 -21.54
CA HIS A 103 20.17 11.79 -21.99
C HIS A 103 21.01 12.25 -20.79
N ALA A 104 20.41 12.99 -19.86
CA ALA A 104 21.10 13.47 -18.66
C ALA A 104 21.39 12.34 -17.65
N TYR A 105 20.45 11.40 -17.51
CA TYR A 105 20.56 10.28 -16.57
C TYR A 105 20.04 8.97 -17.19
N PRO A 106 20.88 8.23 -17.94
CA PRO A 106 20.46 7.02 -18.67
C PRO A 106 19.82 5.94 -17.79
N THR A 107 20.33 5.78 -16.56
CA THR A 107 19.91 4.76 -15.59
C THR A 107 18.75 5.21 -14.68
N LEU A 108 18.23 6.44 -14.86
CA LEU A 108 17.16 6.98 -14.02
C LEU A 108 15.87 6.17 -14.16
N ASN A 109 15.23 5.79 -13.06
CA ASN A 109 13.93 5.15 -13.11
C ASN A 109 12.85 6.20 -13.43
N VAL A 110 12.24 6.10 -14.61
CA VAL A 110 11.20 7.02 -15.09
C VAL A 110 9.95 6.22 -15.42
N ILE A 111 8.81 6.63 -14.85
CA ILE A 111 7.49 6.04 -15.07
C ILE A 111 6.62 7.08 -15.77
N SER A 112 6.09 6.72 -16.93
CA SER A 112 5.22 7.58 -17.73
C SER A 112 3.85 6.97 -17.90
N GLU A 113 2.84 7.83 -18.06
CA GLU A 113 1.55 7.43 -18.62
C GLU A 113 1.70 6.67 -19.94
N GLU A 114 2.52 7.17 -20.86
CA GLU A 114 2.67 6.63 -22.22
C GLU A 114 3.83 5.64 -22.35
N ALA A 115 4.19 4.92 -21.29
CA ALA A 115 5.36 4.05 -21.27
C ALA A 115 5.39 2.93 -22.33
N LYS A 116 4.27 2.67 -23.02
CA LYS A 116 4.18 1.71 -24.13
C LYS A 116 4.51 2.30 -25.50
N ALA A 117 4.66 3.61 -25.61
CA ALA A 117 4.96 4.28 -26.87
C ALA A 117 6.40 3.99 -27.30
N GLU A 118 6.60 3.76 -28.60
CA GLU A 118 7.94 3.62 -29.17
C GLU A 118 8.47 5.00 -29.58
N CYS A 119 9.65 5.35 -29.07
CA CYS A 119 10.30 6.62 -29.36
C CYS A 119 11.41 6.47 -30.40
N ASN A 120 11.42 7.36 -31.39
CA ASN A 120 12.48 7.41 -32.38
C ASN A 120 13.77 7.94 -31.75
N LYS A 121 14.86 7.18 -31.86
CA LYS A 121 16.18 7.52 -31.27
C LYS A 121 16.86 8.74 -31.92
N ASN A 122 16.37 9.22 -33.05
CA ASN A 122 16.98 10.29 -33.85
C ASN A 122 16.34 11.67 -33.62
N GLN A 123 15.46 11.81 -32.62
CA GLN A 123 14.88 13.12 -32.30
C GLN A 123 15.97 14.01 -31.70
N GLU A 124 16.25 15.15 -32.34
CA GLU A 124 17.16 16.16 -31.78
C GLU A 124 16.52 16.72 -30.51
N ILE A 125 17.22 16.55 -29.38
CA ILE A 125 16.75 17.05 -28.08
C ILE A 125 17.45 18.38 -27.85
N ASP A 126 16.65 19.44 -27.72
CA ASP A 126 17.15 20.74 -27.33
C ASP A 126 17.61 20.73 -25.85
N PHE A 127 18.92 20.89 -25.64
CA PHE A 127 19.55 21.05 -24.33
C PHE A 127 20.03 22.49 -24.07
N SER A 128 19.57 23.47 -24.85
CA SER A 128 19.83 24.88 -24.54
C SER A 128 19.42 25.20 -23.10
N GLU A 129 20.16 26.12 -22.46
CA GLU A 129 19.91 26.51 -21.08
C GLU A 129 18.43 26.88 -20.89
N THR A 130 17.82 26.35 -19.83
CA THR A 130 16.45 26.68 -19.46
C THR A 130 16.32 28.18 -19.25
N THR A 131 15.29 28.80 -19.81
CA THR A 131 14.96 30.21 -19.53
C THR A 131 14.55 30.42 -18.07
N VAL A 132 14.21 29.33 -17.38
CA VAL A 132 13.83 29.29 -15.97
C VAL A 132 15.07 29.27 -15.07
N PHE A 133 15.22 30.34 -14.30
CA PHE A 133 16.29 30.49 -13.32
C PHE A 133 16.02 29.65 -12.05
N VAL A 134 16.90 28.69 -11.76
CA VAL A 134 17.03 28.09 -10.43
C VAL A 134 18.07 28.90 -9.66
N PRO A 135 17.72 29.55 -8.53
CA PRO A 135 18.64 30.42 -7.81
C PRO A 135 19.94 29.72 -7.43
N GLU A 136 21.07 30.41 -7.65
CA GLU A 136 22.40 29.83 -7.40
C GLU A 136 22.60 29.48 -5.93
N ASN A 137 21.98 30.24 -5.03
CA ASN A 137 22.01 30.06 -3.57
C ASN A 137 21.24 28.82 -3.05
N VAL A 138 20.67 27.99 -3.92
CA VAL A 138 20.10 26.69 -3.52
C VAL A 138 21.22 25.66 -3.40
N ASP A 139 21.46 25.15 -2.19
CA ASP A 139 22.51 24.14 -1.96
C ASP A 139 22.25 22.84 -2.72
N ASP A 140 23.34 22.26 -3.23
CA ASP A 140 23.32 20.92 -3.81
C ASP A 140 22.86 19.87 -2.80
N GLN A 141 22.11 18.88 -3.29
CA GLN A 141 21.73 17.70 -2.52
C GLN A 141 21.89 16.47 -3.38
N TRP A 142 22.42 15.42 -2.79
CA TRP A 142 22.73 14.17 -3.45
C TRP A 142 21.89 13.05 -2.86
N GLU A 143 21.22 12.28 -3.71
CA GLU A 143 20.44 11.11 -3.30
C GLU A 143 20.88 9.88 -4.06
N ASP A 144 20.70 8.70 -3.46
CA ASP A 144 21.00 7.43 -4.13
C ASP A 144 20.00 7.20 -5.29
N LEU A 145 20.50 6.81 -6.46
CA LEU A 145 19.69 6.57 -7.66
C LEU A 145 18.53 5.61 -7.41
N LYS A 146 18.75 4.54 -6.62
CA LYS A 146 17.73 3.53 -6.26
C LYS A 146 16.53 4.12 -5.53
N ASP A 147 16.74 5.22 -4.83
CA ASP A 147 15.71 5.89 -4.03
C ASP A 147 14.92 6.90 -4.88
N ILE A 148 15.38 7.21 -6.09
CA ILE A 148 14.77 8.20 -6.99
C ILE A 148 13.84 7.49 -7.99
N THR A 149 12.63 8.02 -8.14
CA THR A 149 11.70 7.65 -9.21
C THR A 149 11.08 8.91 -9.79
N VAL A 150 11.16 9.06 -11.11
CA VAL A 150 10.51 10.18 -11.81
C VAL A 150 9.17 9.74 -12.37
N TRP A 151 8.11 10.51 -12.10
CA TRP A 151 6.79 10.31 -12.68
C TRP A 151 6.52 11.39 -13.71
N ILE A 152 6.08 11.01 -14.91
CA ILE A 152 5.77 11.97 -15.98
C ILE A 152 4.35 11.77 -16.49
N ASP A 153 3.67 12.90 -16.65
CA ASP A 153 2.44 13.02 -17.42
C ASP A 153 2.75 13.93 -18.62
N PRO A 154 2.88 13.36 -19.82
CA PRO A 154 3.34 14.11 -20.99
C PRO A 154 2.27 15.06 -21.54
N LEU A 155 0.98 14.85 -21.23
CA LEU A 155 -0.10 15.73 -21.62
C LEU A 155 -1.29 15.47 -20.68
N ASP A 156 -1.37 16.25 -19.60
CA ASP A 156 -2.53 16.24 -18.72
C ASP A 156 -3.69 17.01 -19.36
N ALA A 157 -4.90 16.48 -19.20
CA ALA A 157 -6.13 16.94 -19.84
C ALA A 157 -6.21 16.65 -21.35
N THR A 158 -5.83 15.45 -21.81
CA THR A 158 -5.92 15.02 -23.21
C THR A 158 -7.32 15.20 -23.81
N HIS A 159 -8.38 14.89 -23.06
CA HIS A 159 -9.75 15.09 -23.52
C HIS A 159 -10.03 16.57 -23.83
N GLU A 160 -9.71 17.47 -22.90
CA GLU A 160 -9.86 18.91 -23.11
C GLU A 160 -8.96 19.47 -24.21
N TYR A 161 -7.77 18.91 -24.38
CA TYR A 161 -6.90 19.22 -25.50
C TYR A 161 -7.57 18.93 -26.85
N THR A 162 -8.28 17.79 -26.98
CA THR A 162 -9.06 17.47 -28.19
C THR A 162 -10.25 18.41 -28.40
N GLU A 163 -10.83 18.94 -27.32
CA GLU A 163 -11.89 19.96 -27.35
C GLU A 163 -11.37 21.39 -27.57
N LYS A 164 -10.05 21.58 -27.75
CA LYS A 164 -9.38 22.89 -27.88
C LYS A 164 -9.50 23.77 -26.62
N LEU A 165 -9.70 23.16 -25.46
CA LEU A 165 -9.73 23.82 -24.15
C LEU A 165 -8.34 23.86 -23.53
N TYR A 166 -7.45 24.60 -24.19
CA TYR A 166 -6.02 24.56 -23.95
C TYR A 166 -5.56 25.11 -22.59
N ASP A 167 -6.36 25.95 -21.92
CA ASP A 167 -5.99 26.59 -20.65
C ASP A 167 -5.74 25.60 -19.49
N ASN A 168 -6.33 24.41 -19.59
CA ASN A 168 -6.24 23.33 -18.61
C ASN A 168 -5.12 22.33 -18.90
N VAL A 169 -4.52 22.40 -20.10
CA VAL A 169 -3.51 21.45 -20.55
C VAL A 169 -2.18 21.74 -19.86
N THR A 170 -1.55 20.69 -19.33
CA THR A 170 -0.23 20.81 -18.69
C THR A 170 0.69 19.65 -19.05
N THR A 171 1.99 19.85 -18.95
CA THR A 171 2.98 18.77 -18.94
C THR A 171 3.63 18.71 -17.57
N MET A 172 3.79 17.51 -17.02
CA MET A 172 4.19 17.34 -15.62
C MET A 172 5.37 16.38 -15.47
N VAL A 173 6.33 16.79 -14.65
CA VAL A 173 7.47 15.98 -14.24
C VAL A 173 7.60 16.06 -12.74
N CYS A 174 7.68 14.91 -12.08
CA CYS A 174 7.81 14.81 -10.62
C CYS A 174 8.99 13.93 -10.25
N VAL A 175 9.85 14.39 -9.36
CA VAL A 175 10.90 13.56 -8.75
C VAL A 175 10.46 13.14 -7.36
N ALA A 176 10.28 11.83 -7.19
CA ALA A 176 10.02 11.23 -5.90
C ALA A 176 11.29 10.59 -5.34
N VAL A 177 11.59 10.85 -4.07
CA VAL A 177 12.69 10.24 -3.32
C VAL A 177 12.09 9.37 -2.23
N LYS A 178 12.44 8.07 -2.19
CA LYS A 178 11.88 7.07 -1.26
C LYS A 178 10.34 7.06 -1.26
N GLY A 179 9.75 7.25 -2.45
CA GLY A 179 8.31 7.30 -2.66
C GLY A 179 7.62 8.60 -2.23
N GLN A 180 8.37 9.62 -1.76
CA GLN A 180 7.84 10.95 -1.42
C GLN A 180 8.10 11.94 -2.55
N PRO A 181 7.10 12.71 -3.00
CA PRO A 181 7.30 13.73 -4.05
C PRO A 181 8.08 14.92 -3.48
N ILE A 182 9.32 15.12 -3.94
CA ILE A 182 10.24 16.16 -3.44
C ILE A 182 10.36 17.33 -4.40
N ILE A 183 10.42 17.05 -5.72
CA ILE A 183 10.43 18.06 -6.78
C ILE A 183 9.19 17.86 -7.65
N GLY A 184 8.48 18.94 -7.92
CA GLY A 184 7.37 18.96 -8.88
C GLY A 184 7.56 20.07 -9.89
N VAL A 185 7.31 19.76 -11.16
CA VAL A 185 7.32 20.69 -12.29
C VAL A 185 6.00 20.53 -13.02
N ILE A 186 5.29 21.64 -13.24
CA ILE A 186 4.08 21.72 -14.05
C ILE A 186 4.27 22.87 -15.03
N HIS A 187 4.30 22.55 -16.32
CA HIS A 187 4.43 23.53 -17.39
C HIS A 187 3.08 23.73 -18.09
N LYS A 188 2.73 25.00 -18.36
CA LYS A 188 1.47 25.38 -19.02
C LYS A 188 1.73 25.82 -20.48
N PRO A 189 1.64 24.92 -21.47
CA PRO A 189 2.08 25.18 -22.84
C PRO A 189 1.33 26.28 -23.59
N PHE A 190 0.06 26.55 -23.26
CA PHE A 190 -0.81 27.42 -24.06
C PHE A 190 -1.16 28.77 -23.42
N MET A 191 -0.60 29.11 -22.25
CA MET A 191 -0.89 30.42 -21.66
C MET A 191 -0.24 31.54 -22.48
N LYS A 192 -1.01 32.60 -22.72
CA LYS A 192 -0.59 33.78 -23.52
C LYS A 192 0.64 34.49 -22.96
N ASP A 193 0.85 34.40 -21.64
CA ASP A 193 1.98 35.00 -20.93
C ASP A 193 3.18 34.03 -20.89
N ASN A 194 3.72 33.73 -22.07
CA ASN A 194 5.03 33.08 -22.23
C ASN A 194 5.12 31.61 -21.76
N SER A 195 4.02 30.86 -21.81
CA SER A 195 3.95 29.43 -21.46
C SER A 195 4.69 29.08 -20.15
N PRO A 196 4.21 29.56 -19.00
CA PRO A 196 4.99 29.56 -17.77
C PRO A 196 5.20 28.14 -17.23
N THR A 197 6.40 27.90 -16.73
CA THR A 197 6.75 26.71 -15.95
C THR A 197 6.68 27.01 -14.46
N PHE A 198 5.92 26.23 -13.71
CA PHE A 198 5.85 26.27 -12.26
C PHE A 198 6.65 25.11 -11.70
N TRP A 199 7.52 25.38 -10.73
CA TRP A 199 8.26 24.32 -10.07
C TRP A 199 8.45 24.60 -8.59
N ALA A 200 8.59 23.52 -7.83
CA ALA A 200 8.99 23.60 -6.44
C ALA A 200 9.86 22.42 -6.05
N TRP A 201 10.84 22.70 -5.19
CA TRP A 201 11.59 21.74 -4.43
C TRP A 201 11.20 21.91 -2.97
N ASN A 202 10.49 20.91 -2.44
CA ASN A 202 9.93 20.93 -1.11
C ASN A 202 10.98 21.31 -0.04
N ASN A 203 10.62 22.27 0.83
CA ASN A 203 11.48 22.87 1.87
C ASN A 203 12.81 23.50 1.40
N LYS A 204 13.02 23.70 0.09
CA LYS A 204 14.24 24.31 -0.45
C LYS A 204 13.98 25.58 -1.26
N ALA A 205 13.25 25.45 -2.36
CA ALA A 205 13.09 26.54 -3.32
C ALA A 205 11.82 26.36 -4.16
N LYS A 206 11.37 27.44 -4.80
CA LYS A 206 10.25 27.44 -5.72
C LYS A 206 10.40 28.53 -6.77
N SER A 207 9.70 28.38 -7.88
CA SER A 207 9.67 29.36 -8.95
C SER A 207 9.02 30.69 -8.51
N SER A 208 9.48 31.81 -9.08
CA SER A 208 9.03 33.16 -8.71
C SER A 208 7.56 33.43 -9.05
N ASN A 209 7.01 32.74 -10.03
CA ASN A 209 5.59 32.76 -10.41
C ASN A 209 4.69 31.95 -9.46
N LEU A 210 5.25 31.17 -8.53
CA LEU A 210 4.50 30.41 -7.52
C LEU A 210 4.26 31.26 -6.25
N LYS A 211 3.42 32.28 -6.40
CA LYS A 211 3.01 33.18 -5.31
C LYS A 211 1.61 32.81 -4.84
N SER A 212 1.44 32.66 -3.53
CA SER A 212 0.12 32.50 -2.94
C SER A 212 -0.57 33.86 -2.93
N MET A 213 -1.73 33.94 -3.58
CA MET A 213 -2.67 35.03 -3.40
C MET A 213 -3.50 34.69 -2.16
N LYS A 214 -3.55 35.61 -1.18
CA LYS A 214 -4.48 35.47 -0.06
C LYS A 214 -5.88 35.75 -0.57
N HIS A 215 -6.76 34.75 -0.50
CA HIS A 215 -8.16 34.95 -0.81
C HIS A 215 -8.88 35.47 0.45
N GLU A 216 -9.33 36.72 0.43
CA GLU A 216 -10.18 37.31 1.49
C GLU A 216 -11.66 37.05 1.15
N SER A 217 -12.12 35.82 1.38
CA SER A 217 -13.54 35.47 1.28
C SER A 217 -13.94 34.57 2.44
N ASP A 218 -15.10 34.85 3.03
CA ASP A 218 -15.69 34.02 4.08
C ASP A 218 -16.19 32.65 3.56
N LYS A 219 -16.32 32.50 2.23
CA LYS A 219 -16.72 31.24 1.58
C LYS A 219 -15.51 30.47 1.06
N LEU A 220 -15.49 29.18 1.39
CA LEU A 220 -14.50 28.22 0.89
C LEU A 220 -14.71 27.95 -0.61
N LYS A 221 -13.69 28.20 -1.42
CA LYS A 221 -13.65 27.85 -2.85
C LYS A 221 -13.06 26.46 -3.06
N ILE A 222 -13.87 25.53 -3.53
CA ILE A 222 -13.48 24.15 -3.79
C ILE A 222 -13.45 23.91 -5.30
N ILE A 223 -12.29 23.51 -5.83
CA ILE A 223 -12.15 23.10 -7.22
C ILE A 223 -12.36 21.58 -7.37
N ILE A 224 -13.10 21.20 -8.41
CA ILE A 224 -13.43 19.81 -8.72
C ILE A 224 -13.26 19.51 -10.21
N SER A 225 -13.14 18.23 -10.55
CA SER A 225 -13.04 17.80 -11.94
C SER A 225 -14.35 18.01 -12.70
N ARG A 226 -14.26 18.53 -13.94
CA ARG A 226 -15.39 18.67 -14.88
C ARG A 226 -16.11 17.35 -15.12
N SER A 227 -15.37 16.26 -15.26
CA SER A 227 -15.90 14.94 -15.60
C SER A 227 -16.63 14.23 -14.45
N HIS A 228 -16.59 14.76 -13.21
CA HIS A 228 -17.10 14.09 -12.01
C HIS A 228 -17.98 14.99 -11.12
N LYS A 229 -18.60 16.03 -11.71
CA LYS A 229 -19.39 17.04 -11.00
C LYS A 229 -20.55 16.48 -10.17
N GLY A 230 -21.23 15.44 -10.67
CA GLY A 230 -22.50 14.95 -10.11
C GLY A 230 -22.39 14.29 -8.73
N GLU A 231 -21.34 13.51 -8.49
CA GLU A 231 -21.17 12.80 -7.21
C GLU A 231 -20.67 13.74 -6.10
N ILE A 232 -19.79 14.68 -6.44
CA ILE A 232 -19.17 15.59 -5.48
C ILE A 232 -20.17 16.58 -4.91
N GLN A 233 -21.08 17.10 -5.74
CA GLN A 233 -22.14 18.01 -5.28
C GLN A 233 -23.08 17.35 -4.26
N LYS A 234 -23.38 16.06 -4.43
CA LYS A 234 -24.18 15.29 -3.45
C LYS A 234 -23.46 15.16 -2.11
N VAL A 235 -22.16 14.87 -2.12
CA VAL A 235 -21.36 14.70 -0.91
C VAL A 235 -21.15 16.02 -0.16
N LEU A 236 -20.86 17.11 -0.88
CA LEU A 236 -20.62 18.42 -0.29
C LEU A 236 -21.91 19.06 0.25
N GLY A 237 -23.02 18.96 -0.49
CA GLY A 237 -24.31 19.51 -0.07
C GLY A 237 -24.87 18.91 1.22
N GLN A 238 -24.46 17.69 1.58
CA GLN A 238 -24.85 17.05 2.85
C GLN A 238 -24.01 17.50 4.06
N LYS A 239 -22.77 17.97 3.85
CA LYS A 239 -21.79 18.18 4.93
C LYS A 239 -21.36 19.64 5.14
N MET A 240 -21.51 20.49 4.13
CA MET A 240 -21.10 21.90 4.20
C MET A 240 -22.20 22.81 3.70
N LYS A 241 -22.48 23.90 4.44
CA LYS A 241 -23.57 24.84 4.13
C LYS A 241 -23.16 26.02 3.25
N THR A 242 -21.87 26.38 3.21
CA THR A 242 -21.38 27.56 2.48
C THR A 242 -20.04 27.28 1.80
N TYR A 243 -20.07 27.08 0.48
CA TYR A 243 -18.89 26.92 -0.37
C TYR A 243 -19.20 27.42 -1.78
N ASP A 244 -18.16 27.86 -2.50
CA ASP A 244 -18.22 28.15 -3.92
C ASP A 244 -17.49 27.05 -4.68
N LEU A 245 -18.13 26.52 -5.73
CA LEU A 245 -17.61 25.38 -6.47
C LEU A 245 -17.05 25.82 -7.82
N VAL A 246 -15.76 25.56 -8.02
CA VAL A 246 -15.05 25.83 -9.28
C VAL A 246 -14.90 24.51 -10.03
N ILE A 247 -15.19 24.51 -11.32
CA ILE A 247 -15.12 23.32 -12.16
C ILE A 247 -14.01 23.53 -13.17
N ALA A 248 -13.04 22.62 -13.17
CA ALA A 248 -11.92 22.67 -14.11
C ALA A 248 -11.46 21.27 -14.52
N ALA A 249 -10.84 21.20 -15.69
CA ALA A 249 -10.13 20.01 -16.15
C ALA A 249 -8.64 20.07 -15.77
N GLY A 250 -7.90 19.01 -16.06
CA GLY A 250 -6.46 18.90 -15.79
C GLY A 250 -6.12 18.76 -14.31
N ALA A 251 -5.48 17.65 -13.93
CA ALA A 251 -5.04 17.46 -12.55
C ALA A 251 -3.96 18.50 -12.17
N GLY A 252 -3.03 18.78 -13.08
CA GLY A 252 -1.97 19.77 -12.91
C GLY A 252 -2.53 21.18 -12.79
N TYR A 253 -3.50 21.55 -13.64
CA TYR A 253 -4.18 22.85 -13.55
C TYR A 253 -4.84 23.05 -12.18
N LYS A 254 -5.64 22.08 -11.72
CA LYS A 254 -6.32 22.17 -10.42
C LYS A 254 -5.34 22.25 -9.25
N ALA A 255 -4.23 21.53 -9.32
CA ALA A 255 -3.18 21.61 -8.29
C ALA A 255 -2.52 23.00 -8.25
N LEU A 256 -2.29 23.63 -9.41
CA LEU A 256 -1.76 25.01 -9.47
C LEU A 256 -2.73 26.05 -8.93
N GLU A 257 -4.04 25.90 -9.17
CA GLU A 257 -5.06 26.80 -8.63
C GLU A 257 -5.07 26.79 -7.09
N VAL A 258 -4.88 25.61 -6.47
CA VAL A 258 -4.69 25.48 -5.02
C VAL A 258 -3.36 26.10 -4.59
N ALA A 259 -2.26 25.73 -5.25
CA ALA A 259 -0.92 26.19 -4.86
C ALA A 259 -0.76 27.72 -4.95
N THR A 260 -1.44 28.36 -5.90
CA THR A 260 -1.45 29.82 -6.08
C THR A 260 -2.51 30.53 -5.23
N GLY A 261 -3.32 29.80 -4.45
CA GLY A 261 -4.33 30.37 -3.56
C GLY A 261 -5.56 30.96 -4.27
N LYS A 262 -5.79 30.61 -5.55
CA LYS A 262 -7.01 31.02 -6.26
C LYS A 262 -8.25 30.27 -5.77
N VAL A 263 -8.03 29.04 -5.28
CA VAL A 263 -9.03 28.19 -4.62
C VAL A 263 -8.41 27.61 -3.35
N ASP A 264 -9.26 27.24 -2.39
CA ASP A 264 -8.82 26.78 -1.07
C ASP A 264 -8.57 25.27 -1.02
N ALA A 265 -9.30 24.49 -1.83
CA ALA A 265 -9.20 23.04 -1.82
C ALA A 265 -9.45 22.42 -3.20
N TYR A 266 -8.69 21.38 -3.54
CA TYR A 266 -8.95 20.49 -4.67
C TYR A 266 -9.47 19.14 -4.14
N LEU A 267 -10.70 18.79 -4.52
CA LEU A 267 -11.32 17.52 -4.16
C LEU A 267 -11.43 16.58 -5.37
N HIS A 268 -10.86 15.38 -5.23
CA HIS A 268 -10.95 14.30 -6.22
C HIS A 268 -11.48 13.03 -5.54
N ILE A 269 -12.56 12.45 -6.07
CA ILE A 269 -13.25 11.29 -5.45
C ILE A 269 -13.05 9.99 -6.25
N THR A 270 -12.81 10.09 -7.56
CA THR A 270 -12.67 8.94 -8.46
C THR A 270 -11.24 8.39 -8.48
N ALA A 271 -10.99 7.36 -9.29
CA ALA A 271 -9.62 6.88 -9.46
C ALA A 271 -8.74 8.00 -10.05
N ILE A 272 -7.50 8.08 -9.58
CA ILE A 272 -6.49 8.99 -10.10
C ILE A 272 -5.15 8.26 -10.13
N LYS A 273 -4.34 8.54 -11.14
CA LYS A 273 -3.03 7.91 -11.31
C LYS A 273 -1.98 8.69 -10.54
N LYS A 274 -0.80 8.08 -10.42
CA LYS A 274 0.31 8.67 -9.65
C LYS A 274 0.95 9.84 -10.41
N TRP A 275 1.03 9.75 -11.73
CA TRP A 275 1.57 10.83 -12.57
C TRP A 275 0.72 12.11 -12.48
N ASP A 276 -0.61 11.99 -12.45
CA ASP A 276 -1.56 13.12 -12.25
C ASP A 276 -1.34 13.91 -10.95
N ILE A 277 -0.94 13.25 -9.86
CA ILE A 277 -0.88 13.85 -8.51
C ILE A 277 0.54 14.17 -8.05
N CYS A 278 1.58 13.54 -8.61
CA CYS A 278 2.91 13.59 -8.04
C CYS A 278 3.47 15.03 -8.06
N ALA A 279 3.49 15.66 -9.24
CA ALA A 279 4.05 17.00 -9.41
C ALA A 279 3.25 18.05 -8.62
N GLY A 280 1.91 17.98 -8.71
CA GLY A 280 1.01 18.84 -7.95
C GLY A 280 1.21 18.71 -6.44
N ASN A 281 1.37 17.50 -5.92
CA ASN A 281 1.60 17.26 -4.50
C ASN A 281 2.95 17.85 -4.02
N ALA A 282 4.04 17.69 -4.79
CA ALA A 282 5.31 18.33 -4.45
C ALA A 282 5.17 19.87 -4.37
N ILE A 283 4.48 20.48 -5.33
CA ILE A 283 4.25 21.93 -5.39
C ILE A 283 3.37 22.40 -4.22
N ILE A 284 2.25 21.72 -3.95
CA ILE A 284 1.33 22.04 -2.85
C ILE A 284 2.06 21.94 -1.49
N ASN A 285 2.85 20.89 -1.27
CA ASN A 285 3.62 20.71 -0.04
C ASN A 285 4.67 21.82 0.15
N ALA A 286 5.36 22.20 -0.92
CA ALA A 286 6.32 23.31 -0.88
C ALA A 286 5.66 24.68 -0.60
N MET A 287 4.35 24.80 -0.86
CA MET A 287 3.55 25.98 -0.50
C MET A 287 2.99 25.92 0.92
N GLY A 288 3.27 24.86 1.69
CA GLY A 288 2.82 24.69 3.07
C GLY A 288 1.41 24.10 3.20
N ALA A 289 0.78 23.71 2.09
CA ALA A 289 -0.49 23.00 2.09
C ALA A 289 -0.26 21.47 2.09
N GLN A 290 -1.29 20.68 2.40
CA GLN A 290 -1.17 19.23 2.50
C GLN A 290 -2.12 18.51 1.54
N SER A 291 -1.59 17.56 0.77
CA SER A 291 -2.42 16.60 0.03
C SER A 291 -2.77 15.40 0.92
N ILE A 292 -4.05 15.19 1.18
CA ILE A 292 -4.52 14.10 2.03
C ILE A 292 -5.29 13.10 1.17
N LYS A 293 -4.86 11.84 1.17
CA LYS A 293 -5.65 10.76 0.58
C LYS A 293 -6.83 10.47 1.48
N THR A 294 -8.01 10.96 1.12
CA THR A 294 -9.27 10.56 1.76
C THR A 294 -9.58 9.12 1.40
N LYS A 295 -9.02 8.16 2.15
CA LYS A 295 -9.70 6.87 2.28
C LYS A 295 -11.03 7.20 2.94
N ALA A 296 -12.15 6.81 2.33
CA ALA A 296 -13.34 6.55 3.14
C ALA A 296 -12.88 5.76 4.36
N ILE A 297 -12.98 6.36 5.55
CA ILE A 297 -12.35 5.90 6.78
C ILE A 297 -12.82 4.46 7.05
N PRO A 298 -11.98 3.41 6.95
CA PRO A 298 -12.32 2.17 7.62
C PRO A 298 -11.78 2.38 9.03
N LYS A 299 -12.63 2.79 9.98
CA LYS A 299 -12.26 2.80 11.42
C LYS A 299 -11.54 1.52 11.83
N PHE A 300 -11.87 0.42 11.15
CA PHE A 300 -11.25 -0.89 11.24
C PHE A 300 -9.74 -0.94 10.89
N SER A 301 -9.24 -0.28 9.83
CA SER A 301 -7.80 -0.38 9.50
C SER A 301 -6.93 0.36 10.51
N ASN A 302 -7.41 1.50 11.00
CA ASN A 302 -6.73 2.26 12.06
C ASN A 302 -6.77 1.51 13.40
N LEU A 303 -7.89 0.84 13.70
CA LEU A 303 -8.00 -0.03 14.86
C LEU A 303 -7.01 -1.20 14.76
N VAL A 304 -7.01 -1.91 13.64
CA VAL A 304 -6.07 -3.04 13.39
C VAL A 304 -4.63 -2.56 13.48
N SER A 305 -4.26 -1.45 12.82
CA SER A 305 -2.88 -0.92 12.92
C SER A 305 -2.49 -0.51 14.34
N ARG A 306 -3.45 -0.02 15.13
CA ARG A 306 -3.21 0.37 16.52
C ARG A 306 -3.10 -0.87 17.42
N SER A 307 -3.94 -1.88 17.25
CA SER A 307 -3.88 -3.14 17.98
C SER A 307 -2.55 -3.87 17.75
N PHE A 308 -2.08 -3.93 16.51
CA PHE A 308 -0.79 -4.54 16.15
C PHE A 308 0.42 -3.57 16.22
N SER A 309 0.29 -2.46 16.95
CA SER A 309 1.44 -1.61 17.28
C SER A 309 2.20 -2.17 18.47
N ASP A 310 3.49 -1.84 18.59
CA ASP A 310 4.36 -2.37 19.66
C ASP A 310 3.80 -2.14 21.08
N LYS A 311 3.04 -1.05 21.27
CA LYS A 311 2.38 -0.73 22.54
C LYS A 311 1.28 -1.71 22.94
N TYR A 312 0.51 -2.22 21.97
CA TYR A 312 -0.67 -3.07 22.22
C TYR A 312 -0.50 -4.51 21.72
N LEU A 313 0.64 -4.85 21.11
CA LEU A 313 0.88 -6.14 20.47
C LEU A 313 0.73 -7.33 21.42
N PHE A 314 1.22 -7.19 22.66
CA PHE A 314 1.08 -8.24 23.68
C PHE A 314 -0.39 -8.55 23.96
N TYR A 315 -1.17 -7.53 24.33
CA TYR A 315 -2.59 -7.67 24.64
C TYR A 315 -3.40 -8.16 23.44
N THR A 316 -3.05 -7.70 22.23
CA THR A 316 -3.69 -8.14 21.00
C THR A 316 -3.44 -9.62 20.74
N ASN A 317 -2.18 -10.08 20.85
CA ASN A 317 -1.84 -11.49 20.64
C ASN A 317 -2.51 -12.41 21.65
N VAL A 318 -2.48 -12.05 22.94
CA VAL A 318 -3.14 -12.84 24.01
C VAL A 318 -4.66 -12.84 23.82
N GLY A 319 -5.26 -11.68 23.54
CA GLY A 319 -6.70 -11.57 23.29
C GLY A 319 -7.16 -12.38 22.08
N LEU A 320 -6.36 -12.40 21.00
CA LEU A 320 -6.63 -13.24 19.83
C LEU A 320 -6.59 -14.72 20.17
N SER A 321 -5.59 -15.18 20.93
CA SER A 321 -5.53 -16.58 21.34
C SER A 321 -6.71 -16.98 22.23
N VAL A 322 -7.06 -16.17 23.23
CA VAL A 322 -8.24 -16.43 24.08
C VAL A 322 -9.53 -16.54 23.24
N THR A 323 -9.71 -15.62 22.30
CA THR A 323 -10.90 -15.53 21.48
C THR A 323 -10.98 -16.68 20.49
N LEU A 324 -9.91 -16.96 19.74
CA LEU A 324 -9.90 -17.99 18.71
C LEU A 324 -9.97 -19.40 19.30
N SER A 325 -9.30 -19.67 20.43
CA SER A 325 -9.45 -20.96 21.13
C SER A 325 -10.87 -21.16 21.67
N GLY A 326 -11.51 -20.11 22.21
CA GLY A 326 -12.90 -20.18 22.66
C GLY A 326 -13.88 -20.40 21.50
N VAL A 327 -13.69 -19.69 20.39
CA VAL A 327 -14.50 -19.86 19.17
C VAL A 327 -14.31 -21.26 18.57
N GLY A 328 -13.07 -21.76 18.53
CA GLY A 328 -12.78 -23.13 18.07
C GLY A 328 -13.54 -24.18 18.87
N ASP A 329 -13.53 -24.06 20.20
CA ASP A 329 -14.30 -24.98 21.05
C ASP A 329 -15.81 -24.88 20.85
N ILE A 330 -16.35 -23.66 20.66
CA ILE A 330 -17.78 -23.48 20.35
C ILE A 330 -18.14 -24.16 19.03
N LEU A 331 -17.31 -24.02 18.00
CA LEU A 331 -17.54 -24.66 16.70
C LEU A 331 -17.51 -26.19 16.83
N VAL A 332 -16.55 -26.73 17.57
CA VAL A 332 -16.45 -28.17 17.83
C VAL A 332 -17.66 -28.67 18.62
N GLN A 333 -18.05 -28.01 19.70
CA GLN A 333 -19.22 -28.41 20.48
C GLN A 333 -20.52 -28.34 19.67
N ASN A 334 -20.69 -27.31 18.84
CA ASN A 334 -21.84 -27.22 17.94
C ASN A 334 -21.87 -28.40 16.96
N TYR A 335 -20.72 -28.83 16.46
CA TYR A 335 -20.64 -30.02 15.63
C TYR A 335 -21.00 -31.30 16.40
N GLU A 336 -20.45 -31.51 17.60
CA GLU A 336 -20.75 -32.68 18.44
C GLU A 336 -22.24 -32.77 18.83
N ILE A 337 -22.91 -31.63 18.98
CA ILE A 337 -24.37 -31.56 19.19
C ILE A 337 -25.11 -32.02 17.92
N LEU A 338 -24.65 -31.60 16.74
CA LEU A 338 -25.24 -31.99 15.45
C LEU A 338 -25.04 -33.48 15.14
N THR A 339 -23.97 -34.11 15.63
CA THR A 339 -23.73 -35.56 15.48
C THR A 339 -24.28 -36.41 16.63
N HIS A 340 -25.01 -35.80 17.57
CA HIS A 340 -25.59 -36.46 18.75
C HIS A 340 -24.55 -37.08 19.70
N GLU A 341 -23.32 -36.57 19.71
CA GLU A 341 -22.26 -36.97 20.65
C GLU A 341 -22.32 -36.17 21.96
N LEU A 342 -22.93 -34.99 21.93
CA LEU A 342 -23.09 -34.09 23.06
C LEU A 342 -24.57 -33.65 23.16
N GLU A 343 -25.16 -33.76 24.35
CA GLU A 343 -26.59 -33.39 24.56
C GLU A 343 -26.81 -31.87 24.57
N GLY A 344 -25.79 -31.07 24.88
CA GLY A 344 -25.91 -29.62 24.94
C GLY A 344 -24.61 -28.90 25.28
N TRP A 345 -24.60 -27.58 25.06
CA TRP A 345 -23.39 -26.77 25.15
C TRP A 345 -22.79 -26.72 26.58
N ASN A 346 -21.51 -27.06 26.69
CA ASN A 346 -20.71 -27.04 27.91
C ASN A 346 -19.89 -25.75 28.01
N LYS A 347 -20.37 -24.80 28.82
CA LYS A 347 -19.72 -23.51 29.08
C LYS A 347 -18.36 -23.63 29.78
N ILE A 348 -18.19 -24.65 30.62
CA ILE A 348 -16.97 -24.88 31.40
C ILE A 348 -15.84 -25.30 30.45
N ARG A 349 -16.15 -26.15 29.46
CA ARG A 349 -15.19 -26.55 28.42
C ARG A 349 -14.72 -25.35 27.60
N THR A 350 -15.62 -24.50 27.13
CA THR A 350 -15.26 -23.29 26.38
C THR A 350 -14.41 -22.34 27.20
N ARG A 351 -14.76 -22.13 28.48
CA ARG A 351 -13.95 -21.34 29.42
C ARG A 351 -12.54 -21.94 29.54
N ASN A 352 -12.42 -23.26 29.72
CA ASN A 352 -11.13 -23.91 29.89
C ASN A 352 -10.27 -23.78 28.62
N MET A 353 -10.85 -23.95 27.43
CA MET A 353 -10.14 -23.78 26.16
C MET A 353 -9.68 -22.33 25.95
N SER A 354 -10.49 -21.34 26.31
CA SER A 354 -10.07 -19.93 26.30
C SER A 354 -8.90 -19.64 27.25
N ILE A 355 -8.85 -20.28 28.43
CA ILE A 355 -7.73 -20.14 29.37
C ILE A 355 -6.46 -20.83 28.82
N CYS A 356 -6.59 -21.99 28.19
CA CYS A 356 -5.47 -22.63 27.46
C CYS A 356 -4.95 -21.72 26.33
N GLY A 357 -5.86 -21.07 25.57
CA GLY A 357 -5.48 -20.06 24.58
C GLY A 357 -4.71 -18.90 25.20
N MET A 358 -5.09 -18.44 26.40
CA MET A 358 -4.35 -17.39 27.11
C MET A 358 -2.90 -17.79 27.41
N THR A 359 -2.67 -18.97 27.98
CA THR A 359 -1.33 -19.43 28.39
C THR A 359 -0.42 -19.64 27.19
N ILE A 360 -0.94 -20.26 26.13
CA ILE A 360 -0.21 -20.45 24.86
C ILE A 360 0.06 -19.10 24.18
N GLY A 361 -0.92 -18.19 24.15
CA GLY A 361 -0.78 -16.87 23.53
C GLY A 361 0.33 -16.01 24.17
N ILE A 362 0.47 -16.08 25.50
CA ILE A 362 1.57 -15.42 26.23
C ILE A 362 2.91 -16.01 25.79
N PHE A 363 3.02 -17.34 25.77
CA PHE A 363 4.24 -18.03 25.37
C PHE A 363 4.63 -17.70 23.92
N CYS A 364 3.71 -17.87 22.96
CA CYS A 364 3.96 -17.64 21.54
C CYS A 364 4.36 -16.18 21.24
N HIS A 365 3.75 -15.19 21.93
CA HIS A 365 4.16 -13.79 21.78
C HIS A 365 5.64 -13.59 22.12
N HIS A 366 6.10 -14.13 23.25
CA HIS A 366 7.50 -14.02 23.64
C HIS A 366 8.42 -14.87 22.76
N TRP A 367 7.99 -16.07 22.39
CA TRP A 367 8.73 -16.99 21.54
C TRP A 367 9.09 -16.38 20.18
N TYR A 368 8.12 -15.84 19.44
CA TYR A 368 8.40 -15.29 18.12
C TYR A 368 9.23 -14.01 18.16
N ASN A 369 9.01 -13.16 19.16
CA ASN A 369 9.86 -12.00 19.40
C ASN A 369 11.30 -12.41 19.71
N TYR A 370 11.50 -13.47 20.49
CA TYR A 370 12.83 -14.01 20.79
C TYR A 370 13.49 -14.60 19.53
N LEU A 371 12.76 -15.45 18.80
CA LEU A 371 13.29 -16.16 17.64
C LEU A 371 13.67 -15.20 16.50
N ASP A 372 12.90 -14.13 16.28
CA ASP A 372 13.23 -13.12 15.28
C ASP A 372 14.40 -12.22 15.66
N ARG A 373 14.58 -11.93 16.96
CA ARG A 373 15.76 -11.19 17.44
C ARG A 373 17.03 -12.03 17.28
N ARG A 374 16.95 -13.35 17.48
CA ARG A 374 18.11 -14.26 17.40
C ARG A 374 18.43 -14.71 15.98
N LEU A 375 17.43 -14.87 15.12
CA LEU A 375 17.56 -15.28 13.73
C LEU A 375 16.91 -14.25 12.80
N PRO A 376 17.48 -13.05 12.63
CA PRO A 376 16.89 -12.03 11.79
C PRO A 376 16.92 -12.42 10.30
N GLY A 377 15.95 -11.91 9.55
CA GLY A 377 15.87 -12.06 8.09
C GLY A 377 14.95 -13.19 7.61
N TYR A 378 14.76 -13.20 6.29
CA TYR A 378 13.77 -14.03 5.57
C TYR A 378 14.41 -14.97 4.53
N ALA A 379 15.73 -15.14 4.55
CA ALA A 379 16.40 -16.10 3.68
C ALA A 379 15.90 -17.52 3.98
N ILE A 380 15.74 -18.35 2.94
CA ILE A 380 15.20 -19.72 3.06
C ILE A 380 15.97 -20.53 4.12
N LYS A 381 17.30 -20.38 4.17
CA LYS A 381 18.16 -21.03 5.18
C LYS A 381 17.83 -20.57 6.61
N THR A 382 17.56 -19.29 6.82
CA THR A 382 17.18 -18.75 8.13
C THR A 382 15.78 -19.23 8.52
N VAL A 383 14.83 -19.24 7.58
CA VAL A 383 13.48 -19.76 7.80
C VAL A 383 13.51 -21.24 8.15
N ALA A 384 14.24 -22.08 7.40
CA ALA A 384 14.37 -23.50 7.70
C ALA A 384 14.93 -23.75 9.11
N LYS A 385 15.93 -22.97 9.55
CA LYS A 385 16.45 -23.03 10.92
C LYS A 385 15.40 -22.66 11.97
N LYS A 386 14.61 -21.61 11.72
CA LYS A 386 13.51 -21.21 12.62
C LYS A 386 12.49 -22.34 12.76
N ILE A 387 12.07 -22.95 11.66
CA ILE A 387 11.12 -24.07 11.67
C ILE A 387 11.67 -25.24 12.49
N ILE A 388 12.92 -25.64 12.28
CA ILE A 388 13.52 -26.75 13.05
C ILE A 388 13.55 -26.43 14.55
N ILE A 389 13.96 -25.22 14.93
CA ILE A 389 13.99 -24.81 16.35
C ILE A 389 12.57 -24.75 16.93
N ASP A 390 11.61 -24.25 16.16
CA ASP A 390 10.21 -24.17 16.54
C ASP A 390 9.64 -25.57 16.81
N GLN A 391 9.87 -26.53 15.92
CA GLN A 391 9.36 -27.90 16.09
C GLN A 391 10.04 -28.68 17.22
N ILE A 392 11.34 -28.46 17.47
CA ILE A 392 12.08 -29.19 18.51
C ILE A 392 11.88 -28.57 19.90
N VAL A 393 11.63 -27.26 19.98
CA VAL A 393 11.57 -26.51 21.24
C VAL A 393 10.19 -25.94 21.52
N CYS A 394 9.64 -25.15 20.60
CA CYS A 394 8.34 -24.47 20.80
C CYS A 394 7.21 -25.49 20.94
N SER A 395 7.10 -26.40 19.97
CA SER A 395 6.03 -27.40 19.90
C SER A 395 5.91 -28.24 21.18
N PRO A 396 6.99 -28.90 21.69
CA PRO A 396 6.90 -29.64 22.95
C PRO A 396 6.49 -28.78 24.15
N ILE A 397 6.94 -27.52 24.21
CA ILE A 397 6.57 -26.59 25.28
C ILE A 397 5.09 -26.17 25.16
N CYS A 398 4.60 -25.91 23.96
CA CYS A 398 3.19 -25.61 23.70
C CYS A 398 2.29 -26.78 24.11
N ILE A 399 2.63 -28.00 23.70
CA ILE A 399 1.89 -29.22 24.08
C ILE A 399 1.90 -29.41 25.60
N ALA A 400 3.06 -29.27 26.25
CA ALA A 400 3.15 -29.36 27.70
C ALA A 400 2.31 -28.28 28.41
N THR A 401 2.35 -27.04 27.90
CA THR A 401 1.57 -25.92 28.44
C THR A 401 0.06 -26.18 28.30
N LEU A 402 -0.37 -26.73 27.16
CA LEU A 402 -1.76 -27.11 26.92
C LEU A 402 -2.24 -28.14 27.94
N PHE A 403 -1.50 -29.25 28.10
CA PHE A 403 -1.87 -30.32 29.05
C PHE A 403 -1.89 -29.81 30.49
N LEU A 404 -0.83 -29.12 30.91
CA LEU A 404 -0.74 -28.57 32.27
C LEU A 404 -1.90 -27.61 32.57
N THR A 405 -2.23 -26.72 31.62
CA THR A 405 -3.33 -25.78 31.80
C THR A 405 -4.68 -26.51 31.86
N SER A 406 -4.92 -27.47 30.95
CA SER A 406 -6.15 -28.25 30.91
C SER A 406 -6.36 -29.07 32.19
N GLU A 407 -5.32 -29.70 32.71
CA GLU A 407 -5.38 -30.57 33.89
C GLU A 407 -5.67 -29.79 35.18
N ILE A 408 -5.02 -28.63 35.35
CA ILE A 408 -5.28 -27.74 36.49
C ILE A 408 -6.76 -27.31 36.49
N LEU A 409 -7.33 -27.05 35.32
CA LEU A 409 -8.71 -26.59 35.19
C LEU A 409 -9.75 -27.72 35.32
N GLU A 410 -9.37 -28.95 34.99
CA GLU A 410 -10.21 -30.15 35.12
C GLU A 410 -10.07 -30.84 36.49
N GLN A 411 -9.13 -30.42 37.34
CA GLN A 411 -8.86 -30.99 38.67
C GLN A 411 -8.56 -32.50 38.66
N LYS A 412 -7.90 -32.98 37.61
CA LYS A 412 -7.52 -34.40 37.47
C LYS A 412 -6.41 -34.80 38.45
N SER A 413 -6.37 -36.09 38.80
CA SER A 413 -5.28 -36.61 39.65
C SER A 413 -3.96 -36.69 38.87
N LYS A 414 -2.81 -36.57 39.57
CA LYS A 414 -1.47 -36.67 38.95
C LYS A 414 -1.24 -37.97 38.16
N LYS A 415 -1.91 -39.07 38.55
CA LYS A 415 -1.81 -40.36 37.84
C LYS A 415 -2.56 -40.36 36.52
N GLU A 416 -3.76 -39.78 36.48
CA GLU A 416 -4.56 -39.67 35.26
C GLU A 416 -3.89 -38.73 34.25
N MET A 417 -3.33 -37.62 34.73
CA MET A 417 -2.49 -36.70 33.95
C MET A 417 -1.34 -37.43 33.24
N LEU A 418 -0.53 -38.20 33.98
CA LEU A 418 0.64 -38.88 33.40
C LEU A 418 0.24 -39.92 32.35
N LEU A 419 -0.89 -40.60 32.56
CA LEU A 419 -1.44 -41.54 31.58
C LEU A 419 -1.94 -40.82 30.32
N GLU A 420 -2.65 -39.71 30.48
CA GLU A 420 -3.20 -38.94 29.36
C GLU A 420 -2.10 -38.29 28.51
N VAL A 421 -1.10 -37.67 29.15
CA VAL A 421 0.09 -37.13 28.46
C VAL A 421 0.82 -38.24 27.71
N LYS A 422 1.07 -39.39 28.34
CA LYS A 422 1.78 -40.51 27.69
C LYS A 422 1.04 -41.04 26.47
N GLN A 423 -0.30 -41.07 26.52
CA GLN A 423 -1.12 -41.57 25.42
C GLN A 423 -1.29 -40.55 24.29
N LYS A 424 -1.51 -39.27 24.62
CA LYS A 424 -1.94 -38.25 23.65
C LYS A 424 -0.82 -37.35 23.17
N ALA A 425 0.18 -37.05 23.99
CA ALA A 425 1.22 -36.09 23.64
C ALA A 425 2.04 -36.57 22.42
N TRP A 426 2.32 -37.87 22.33
CA TRP A 426 3.02 -38.42 21.16
C TRP A 426 2.19 -38.28 19.88
N MET A 427 0.90 -38.60 19.93
CA MET A 427 0.02 -38.47 18.76
C MET A 427 -0.13 -37.01 18.32
N LEU A 428 -0.33 -36.10 19.27
CA LEU A 428 -0.39 -34.67 19.00
C LEU A 428 0.91 -34.15 18.41
N TYR A 429 2.05 -34.54 18.98
CA TYR A 429 3.35 -34.14 18.46
C TYR A 429 3.56 -34.60 17.02
N VAL A 430 3.23 -35.86 16.70
CA VAL A 430 3.31 -36.37 15.32
C VAL A 430 2.37 -35.61 14.38
N ALA A 431 1.14 -35.32 14.81
CA ALA A 431 0.19 -34.52 14.03
C ALA A 431 0.71 -33.09 13.79
N GLU A 432 1.39 -32.50 14.77
CA GLU A 432 2.00 -31.18 14.63
C GLU A 432 3.05 -31.14 13.51
N TRP A 433 3.89 -32.18 13.38
CA TRP A 433 4.90 -32.28 12.32
C TRP A 433 4.32 -32.36 10.90
N VAL A 434 3.04 -32.68 10.73
CA VAL A 434 2.38 -32.70 9.42
C VAL A 434 1.91 -31.31 9.01
N ILE A 435 1.39 -30.53 9.96
CA ILE A 435 0.66 -29.30 9.68
C ILE A 435 1.52 -28.05 9.92
N TRP A 436 2.32 -28.06 10.98
CA TRP A 436 3.04 -26.87 11.39
C TRP A 436 4.27 -26.56 10.55
N PRO A 437 5.09 -27.50 10.03
CA PRO A 437 6.23 -27.10 9.20
C PRO A 437 5.84 -26.30 7.93
N PRO A 438 4.81 -26.70 7.16
CA PRO A 438 4.30 -25.87 6.05
C PRO A 438 3.71 -24.53 6.51
N ALA A 439 2.93 -24.51 7.60
CA ALA A 439 2.35 -23.28 8.15
C ALA A 439 3.44 -22.32 8.66
N GLN A 440 4.43 -22.82 9.38
CA GLN A 440 5.56 -22.05 9.91
C GLN A 440 6.49 -21.56 8.81
N PHE A 441 6.59 -22.27 7.68
CA PHE A 441 7.26 -21.72 6.51
C PHE A 441 6.57 -20.45 6.02
N ILE A 442 5.24 -20.45 5.88
CA ILE A 442 4.49 -19.25 5.50
C ILE A 442 4.65 -18.16 6.56
N ASN A 443 4.54 -18.52 7.83
CA ASN A 443 4.66 -17.61 8.97
C ASN A 443 6.01 -16.88 9.00
N PHE A 444 7.11 -17.62 8.92
CA PHE A 444 8.46 -17.07 9.03
C PHE A 444 8.99 -16.45 7.74
N TYR A 445 8.54 -16.91 6.57
CA TYR A 445 9.01 -16.39 5.29
C TYR A 445 8.26 -15.14 4.86
N PHE A 446 6.93 -15.08 5.07
CA PHE A 446 6.11 -14.00 4.55
C PHE A 446 5.62 -12.99 5.59
N LEU A 447 5.46 -13.38 6.86
CA LEU A 447 4.81 -12.52 7.84
C LEU A 447 5.81 -11.73 8.71
N PRO A 448 5.60 -10.40 8.84
CA PRO A 448 6.25 -9.61 9.88
C PRO A 448 5.95 -10.18 11.27
N THR A 449 6.89 -10.06 12.21
CA THR A 449 6.81 -10.58 13.60
C THR A 449 5.46 -10.27 14.27
N ARG A 450 4.95 -9.04 14.07
CA ARG A 450 3.71 -8.56 14.70
C ARG A 450 2.45 -9.35 14.30
N PHE A 451 2.45 -10.05 13.17
CA PHE A 451 1.27 -10.76 12.67
C PHE A 451 1.34 -12.28 12.83
N ARG A 452 2.46 -12.81 13.35
CA ARG A 452 2.70 -14.25 13.41
C ARG A 452 1.72 -14.99 14.31
N VAL A 453 1.52 -14.47 15.52
CA VAL A 453 0.56 -15.06 16.47
C VAL A 453 -0.86 -15.05 15.90
N LEU A 454 -1.28 -13.98 15.20
CA LEU A 454 -2.60 -13.96 14.55
C LEU A 454 -2.72 -15.09 13.52
N TYR A 455 -1.70 -15.26 12.67
CA TYR A 455 -1.69 -16.31 11.67
C TYR A 455 -1.75 -17.69 12.30
N ASP A 456 -0.91 -17.95 13.31
CA ASP A 456 -0.90 -19.26 13.97
C ASP A 456 -2.23 -19.58 14.62
N ASN A 457 -2.85 -18.64 15.35
CA ASN A 457 -4.17 -18.89 15.92
C ASN A 457 -5.25 -19.13 14.85
N THR A 458 -5.08 -18.59 13.65
CA THR A 458 -6.00 -18.84 12.53
C THR A 458 -5.83 -20.27 11.99
N ILE A 459 -4.59 -20.74 11.87
CA ILE A 459 -4.30 -22.14 11.53
C ILE A 459 -4.74 -23.08 12.64
N SER A 460 -4.50 -22.73 13.91
CA SER A 460 -4.97 -23.46 15.08
C SER A 460 -6.48 -23.60 15.10
N LEU A 461 -7.25 -22.55 14.78
CA LEU A 461 -8.71 -22.65 14.68
C LEU A 461 -9.14 -23.73 13.67
N GLY A 462 -8.46 -23.80 12.51
CA GLY A 462 -8.69 -24.85 11.52
C GLY A 462 -8.26 -26.23 12.01
N TYR A 463 -7.13 -26.31 12.71
CA TYR A 463 -6.60 -27.54 13.31
C TYR A 463 -7.48 -28.10 14.44
N ASP A 464 -8.02 -27.23 15.29
CA ASP A 464 -8.90 -27.60 16.41
C ASP A 464 -10.22 -28.18 15.88
N VAL A 465 -10.75 -27.61 14.79
CA VAL A 465 -11.91 -28.16 14.06
C VAL A 465 -11.57 -29.46 13.32
N TYR A 466 -10.31 -29.66 12.93
CA TYR A 466 -9.85 -30.85 12.23
C TYR A 466 -9.56 -32.04 13.16
N THR A 467 -9.00 -31.79 14.34
CA THR A 467 -8.53 -32.81 15.28
C THR A 467 -9.53 -33.19 16.36
N SER A 468 -10.73 -32.62 16.34
CA SER A 468 -11.80 -32.94 17.28
C SER A 468 -12.49 -34.30 17.06
N TYR A 469 -11.80 -35.31 16.50
CA TYR A 469 -12.31 -36.66 16.25
C TYR A 469 -11.33 -37.74 16.70
#